data_AF-A0A183CRP5-F1
#
_entry.id   AF-A0A183CRP5-F1
#
_cell.length_a   1.000
_cell.length_b   1.000
_cell.length_c   1.000
_cell.angle_alpha   90.00
_cell.angle_beta   90.00
_cell.angle_gamma   90.00
#
_symmetry.space_group_name_H-M   'P 1'
#
loop_
_entity.id
_entity.type
_entity.pdbx_description
1 polymer ?
#
loop_
_entity_poly.entity_id
_entity_poly.type
_entity_poly.pdbx_seq_one_letter_code
_entity_poly.pdbx_strand_id
1 'polypeptide(L)'
;PEFLNICFWYVPPSMRREMDHKEKMARLEKIAPKIKARMMERGTTMVGYQPDKQRPNFFRMILSNPAIREVDLDFLIDEIVTLAKDL
;
A
#
# COMPACT_ATOMS: atom_id res chain seq x y z
N PRO A 1 -3.17 -12.37 10.05
CA PRO A 1 -1.95 -12.91 9.39
C PRO A 1 -1.59 -14.26 10.01
N GLU A 2 -1.57 -15.33 9.22
CA GLU A 2 -1.18 -16.67 9.69
C GLU A 2 0.35 -16.90 9.56
N PHE A 3 1.05 -15.99 8.88
CA PHE A 3 2.50 -16.02 8.68
C PHE A 3 3.05 -14.59 8.53
N LEU A 4 4.28 -14.44 8.04
CA LEU A 4 4.99 -13.16 7.87
C LEU A 4 4.44 -12.24 6.77
N ASN A 5 3.31 -12.59 6.15
CA ASN A 5 2.67 -11.80 5.10
C ASN A 5 1.60 -10.88 5.69
N ILE A 6 1.76 -9.57 5.49
CA ILE A 6 0.78 -8.55 5.88
C ILE A 6 0.20 -7.94 4.60
N CYS A 7 -1.10 -8.15 4.39
CA CYS A 7 -1.82 -7.67 3.22
C CYS A 7 -2.74 -6.52 3.60
N PHE A 8 -2.62 -5.37 2.94
CA PHE A 8 -3.40 -4.18 3.25
C PHE A 8 -3.61 -3.27 2.05
N TRP A 9 -4.69 -2.48 2.09
CA TRP A 9 -4.88 -1.33 1.20
C TRP A 9 -4.49 -0.05 1.92
N TYR A 10 -3.88 0.88 1.20
CA TYR A 10 -3.87 2.29 1.61
C TYR A 10 -5.12 2.98 1.05
N VAL A 11 -5.89 3.60 1.93
CA VAL A 11 -7.08 4.38 1.54
C VAL A 11 -6.80 5.87 1.73
N PRO A 12 -6.65 6.65 0.64
CA PRO A 12 -6.44 8.09 0.71
C PRO A 12 -7.58 8.79 1.46
N PRO A 13 -7.30 9.91 2.17
CA PRO A 13 -8.32 10.65 2.92
C PRO A 13 -9.55 11.03 2.08
N SER A 14 -9.34 11.35 0.79
CA SER A 14 -10.39 11.67 -0.19
C SER A 14 -11.42 10.54 -0.38
N MET A 15 -11.02 9.29 -0.15
CA MET A 15 -11.83 8.08 -0.34
C MET A 15 -12.36 7.46 0.95
N ARG A 16 -12.07 8.07 2.11
CA ARG A 16 -12.56 7.60 3.42
C ARG A 16 -14.00 8.01 3.69
N ARG A 17 -14.50 9.02 2.97
CA ARG A 17 -15.91 9.44 3.02
C ARG A 17 -16.80 8.41 2.29
N GLU A 18 -18.10 8.56 2.48
CA GLU A 18 -19.10 7.73 1.82
C GLU A 18 -19.01 7.90 0.30
N MET A 19 -18.79 6.78 -0.40
CA MET A 19 -18.60 6.68 -1.85
C MET A 19 -19.26 5.39 -2.29
N ASP A 20 -19.80 5.38 -3.51
CA ASP A 20 -20.31 4.15 -4.12
C ASP A 20 -19.24 3.05 -4.09
N HIS A 21 -19.65 1.83 -3.75
CA HIS A 21 -18.73 0.71 -3.57
C HIS A 21 -17.96 0.41 -4.86
N LYS A 22 -18.62 0.44 -6.02
CA LYS A 22 -18.00 0.13 -7.31
C LYS A 22 -17.01 1.22 -7.70
N GLU A 23 -17.35 2.48 -7.49
CA GLU A 23 -16.42 3.60 -7.68
C GLU A 23 -15.19 3.45 -6.77
N LYS A 24 -15.40 3.15 -5.48
CA LYS A 24 -14.34 2.97 -4.51
C LYS A 24 -13.37 1.86 -4.91
N MET A 25 -13.89 0.70 -5.32
CA MET A 25 -13.05 -0.42 -5.78
C MET A 25 -12.25 -0.05 -7.04
N ALA A 26 -12.88 0.60 -8.02
CA ALA A 26 -12.22 1.00 -9.26
C ALA A 26 -11.11 2.06 -9.03
N ARG A 27 -11.28 2.93 -8.03
CA ARG A 27 -10.26 3.89 -7.63
C ARG A 27 -9.13 3.23 -6.84
N LEU A 28 -9.45 2.36 -5.87
CA LEU A 28 -8.45 1.63 -5.07
C LEU A 28 -7.52 0.79 -5.94
N GLU A 29 -8.03 0.21 -7.03
CA GLU A 29 -7.25 -0.56 -8.00
C GLU A 29 -6.03 0.21 -8.52
N LYS A 30 -6.14 1.54 -8.62
CA LYS A 30 -5.09 2.41 -9.17
C LYS A 30 -4.13 2.95 -8.10
N ILE A 31 -4.44 2.80 -6.81
CA ILE A 31 -3.67 3.43 -5.73
C ILE A 31 -2.33 2.71 -5.51
N ALA A 32 -2.35 1.39 -5.31
CA ALA A 32 -1.12 0.65 -5.02
C ALA A 32 -0.07 0.74 -6.15
N PRO A 33 -0.43 0.63 -7.45
CA PRO A 33 0.51 0.85 -8.55
C PRO A 33 1.14 2.25 -8.57
N LYS A 34 0.35 3.30 -8.29
CA LYS A 34 0.85 4.69 -8.27
C LYS A 34 1.86 4.92 -7.15
N ILE A 35 1.53 4.48 -5.94
CA ILE A 35 2.44 4.58 -4.79
C ILE A 35 3.71 3.76 -5.06
N LYS A 36 3.57 2.55 -5.62
CA LYS A 36 4.71 1.72 -6.01
C LYS A 36 5.62 2.43 -7.01
N ALA A 37 5.06 3.05 -8.05
CA ALA A 37 5.86 3.79 -9.04
C ALA A 37 6.68 4.90 -8.38
N ARG A 38 6.04 5.74 -7.54
CA ARG A 38 6.73 6.81 -6.81
C ARG A 38 7.77 6.29 -5.82
N MET A 39 7.50 5.16 -5.18
CA MET A 39 8.44 4.48 -4.30
C MET A 39 9.68 4.00 -5.06
N MET A 40 9.51 3.47 -6.28
CA MET A 40 10.63 3.08 -7.15
C MET A 40 11.45 4.28 -7.60
N GLU A 41 10.80 5.40 -7.95
CA GLU A 41 11.47 6.64 -8.36
C GLU A 41 12.28 7.26 -7.21
N ARG A 42 11.75 7.23 -5.99
CA ARG A 42 12.40 7.80 -4.81
C ARG A 42 13.52 6.91 -4.25
N GLY A 43 13.42 5.59 -4.42
CA GLY A 43 14.48 4.62 -4.06
C GLY A 43 14.71 4.44 -2.55
N THR A 44 13.77 4.87 -1.71
CA THR A 44 13.89 4.88 -0.24
C THR A 44 13.49 3.56 0.41
N THR A 45 12.48 2.87 -0.13
CA THR A 45 12.02 1.57 0.35
C THR A 45 11.35 0.80 -0.79
N MET A 46 10.96 -0.45 -0.56
CA MET A 46 10.27 -1.24 -1.55
C MET A 46 9.30 -2.25 -0.93
N VAL A 47 8.00 -2.09 -1.23
CA VAL A 47 6.96 -3.10 -0.93
C VAL A 47 6.33 -3.59 -2.23
N GLY A 48 5.92 -4.86 -2.27
CA GLY A 48 5.17 -5.42 -3.39
C GLY A 48 3.68 -5.05 -3.33
N TYR A 49 3.04 -4.98 -4.50
CA TYR A 49 1.58 -5.08 -4.58
C TYR A 49 1.23 -6.25 -5.49
N GLN A 50 0.03 -6.80 -5.32
CA GLN A 50 -0.44 -7.90 -6.15
C GLN A 50 -1.91 -7.69 -6.55
N PRO A 51 -2.26 -7.99 -7.83
CA PRO A 51 -3.65 -8.05 -8.25
C PRO A 51 -4.30 -9.32 -7.71
N ASP A 52 -5.58 -9.21 -7.37
CA ASP A 52 -6.44 -10.36 -7.08
C ASP A 52 -7.68 -10.27 -7.96
N LYS A 53 -8.17 -11.41 -8.46
CA LYS A 53 -9.27 -11.47 -9.44
C LYS A 53 -10.56 -10.86 -8.91
N GLN A 54 -10.74 -10.82 -7.59
CA GLN A 54 -11.96 -10.34 -6.94
C GLN A 54 -11.75 -9.06 -6.13
N ARG A 55 -10.51 -8.59 -5.98
CA ARG A 55 -10.20 -7.49 -5.06
C ARG A 55 -9.24 -6.50 -5.71
N PRO A 56 -9.36 -5.20 -5.38
CA PRO A 56 -8.44 -4.22 -5.92
C PRO A 56 -6.98 -4.49 -5.52
N ASN A 57 -6.02 -4.00 -6.30
CA ASN A 57 -4.59 -4.08 -5.98
C ASN A 57 -4.31 -3.67 -4.52
N PHE A 58 -3.61 -4.54 -3.79
CA PHE A 58 -3.23 -4.33 -2.41
C PHE A 58 -1.74 -4.55 -2.20
N PHE A 59 -1.19 -3.94 -1.15
CA PHE A 59 0.18 -4.17 -0.74
C PHE A 59 0.30 -5.50 -0.03
N ARG A 60 1.39 -6.22 -0.33
CA ARG A 60 1.80 -7.42 0.38
C ARG A 60 3.20 -7.18 0.92
N MET A 61 3.27 -6.93 2.22
CA MET A 61 4.51 -6.83 2.97
C MET A 61 4.91 -8.21 3.49
N ILE A 62 6.19 -8.57 3.34
CA ILE A 62 6.74 -9.84 3.82
C ILE A 62 7.88 -9.53 4.77
N LEU A 63 7.73 -9.91 6.04
CA LEU A 63 8.72 -9.67 7.10
C LEU A 63 9.69 -10.84 7.23
N SER A 64 10.49 -11.10 6.20
CA SER A 64 11.44 -12.24 6.19
C SER A 64 12.87 -11.85 6.61
N ASN A 65 13.21 -10.56 6.55
CA ASN A 65 14.56 -10.10 6.87
C ASN A 65 14.71 -9.92 8.40
N PRO A 66 15.60 -10.68 9.08
CA PRO A 66 15.80 -10.58 10.52
C PRO A 66 16.41 -9.24 10.97
N ALA A 67 16.94 -8.43 10.05
CA ALA A 67 17.46 -7.10 10.36
C ALA A 67 16.36 -6.03 10.49
N ILE A 68 15.11 -6.33 10.10
CA ILE A 68 13.98 -5.39 10.21
C ILE A 68 13.74 -5.04 11.68
N ARG A 69 13.66 -3.75 11.95
CA ARG A 69 13.29 -3.17 13.25
C ARG A 69 11.93 -2.49 13.13
N GLU A 70 11.34 -2.21 14.28
CA GLU A 70 10.07 -1.47 14.37
C GLU A 70 10.13 -0.13 13.61
N VAL A 71 11.25 0.59 13.71
CA VAL A 71 11.46 1.87 13.02
C VAL A 71 11.41 1.76 11.50
N ASP A 72 11.78 0.61 10.93
CA ASP A 72 11.73 0.38 9.49
C ASP A 72 10.28 0.17 9.03
N LEU A 73 9.45 -0.42 9.90
CA LEU A 73 8.02 -0.58 9.66
C LEU A 73 7.30 0.76 9.77
N ASP A 74 7.63 1.56 10.79
CA ASP A 74 7.10 2.92 10.94
C ASP A 74 7.44 3.76 9.69
N PHE A 75 8.72 3.74 9.29
CA PHE A 75 9.17 4.42 8.07
C PHE A 75 8.40 3.96 6.82
N LEU A 76 8.18 2.66 6.65
CA LEU A 76 7.44 2.15 5.50
C LEU A 76 6.00 2.72 5.44
N ILE A 77 5.30 2.76 6.58
CA ILE A 77 3.94 3.29 6.65
C ILE A 77 3.94 4.79 6.37
N ASP A 78 4.84 5.55 7.00
CA ASP A 78 4.97 6.99 6.79
C ASP A 78 5.34 7.33 5.34
N GLU A 79 6.18 6.51 4.72
CA GLU A 79 6.58 6.68 3.34
C GLU A 79 5.40 6.43 2.39
N ILE A 80 4.59 5.39 2.63
CA ILE A 80 3.35 5.15 1.88
C ILE A 80 2.39 6.34 2.00
N VAL A 81 2.19 6.87 3.21
CA VAL A 81 1.33 8.05 3.45
C VAL A 81 1.87 9.27 2.70
N THR A 82 3.18 9.50 2.76
CA THR A 82 3.85 10.63 2.11
C THR A 82 3.73 10.56 0.59
N LEU A 83 4.00 9.39 0.00
CA LEU A 83 3.91 9.16 -1.44
C LEU A 83 2.47 9.21 -1.97
N ALA A 84 1.48 9.13 -1.08
CA ALA A 84 0.06 9.14 -1.43
C ALA A 84 -0.68 10.41 -1.03
N LYS A 85 0.03 11.45 -0.58
CA LYS A 85 -0.55 12.67 0.00
C LYS A 85 -1.51 13.43 -0.93
N ASP A 86 -1.27 13.35 -2.24
CA ASP A 86 -2.01 14.00 -3.33
C ASP A 86 -2.85 13.02 -4.17
N LEU A 87 -3.07 11.79 -3.67
CA LEU A 87 -3.86 10.76 -4.37
C LEU A 87 -5.35 10.74 -4.01
#